data_AF-A0A7S3KJ98-F1
#
_entry.id   AF-A0A7S3KJ98-F1
#
_cell.length_a   1.000
_cell.length_b   1.000
_cell.length_c   1.000
_cell.angle_alpha   90.00
_cell.angle_beta   90.00
_cell.angle_gamma   90.00
#
_symmetry.space_group_name_H-M   'P 1'
#
loop_
_entity.id
_entity.type
_entity.pdbx_description
1 polymer ?
#
loop_
_entity_poly.entity_id
_entity_poly.type
_entity_poly.pdbx_seq_one_letter_code
_entity_poly.pdbx_strand_id
1 'polypeptide(L)'
;MKYPEAQAHVIQAIRKASEFTGKAFRVQAMKLRIIVTLLMGEIPDRNLFSDQEMKSDLYPYFIIVQRVREGNIEEFMKVVNEHEEIFKRNDNYNLLIRLRHNVIKFGLRKINASYSRISLSDITTKLGLDSVKETESIVTKAIRDKVINAVINREEKELKTNEVADVYTSNVPTAQLDKRIRFCMEIYNDSVKALEFPKK
;
A
#
# COMPACT_ATOMS: atom_id res chain seq x y z
N MET A 1 -2.73 -3.85 14.54
CA MET A 1 -1.55 -4.53 13.98
C MET A 1 -0.55 -3.46 13.57
N LYS A 2 0.72 -3.59 13.97
CA LYS A 2 1.73 -2.54 13.78
C LYS A 2 2.41 -2.66 12.41
N TYR A 3 1.65 -2.36 11.35
CA TYR A 3 2.14 -2.44 9.98
C TYR A 3 3.29 -1.46 9.62
N PRO A 4 3.33 -0.21 10.13
CA PRO A 4 4.42 0.72 9.81
C PRO A 4 5.78 0.26 10.35
N GLU A 5 5.80 -0.23 11.59
CA GLU A 5 7.01 -0.78 12.23
C GLU A 5 7.50 -2.03 11.48
N ALA A 6 6.59 -2.93 11.12
CA ALA A 6 6.92 -4.12 10.35
C ALA A 6 7.54 -3.78 8.98
N GLN A 7 7.02 -2.78 8.27
CA GLN A 7 7.57 -2.33 7.00
C GLN A 7 9.01 -1.80 7.17
N ALA A 8 9.26 -1.00 8.22
CA ALA A 8 10.59 -0.47 8.52
C ALA A 8 11.59 -1.61 8.80
N HIS A 9 11.21 -2.61 9.61
CA HIS A 9 12.05 -3.77 9.88
C HIS A 9 12.33 -4.60 8.64
N VAL A 10 11.35 -4.82 7.77
CA VAL A 10 11.54 -5.56 6.51
C VAL A 10 12.47 -4.81 5.57
N ILE A 11 12.35 -3.48 5.45
CA ILE A 11 13.26 -2.66 4.64
C ILE A 11 14.68 -2.75 5.18
N GLN A 12 14.87 -2.66 6.50
CA GLN A 12 16.18 -2.84 7.13
C GLN A 12 16.75 -4.24 6.89
N ALA A 13 15.94 -5.28 6.99
CA ALA A 13 16.36 -6.66 6.74
C ALA A 13 16.82 -6.87 5.30
N ILE A 14 16.09 -6.29 4.32
CA ILE A 14 16.49 -6.34 2.91
C ILE A 14 17.82 -5.61 2.68
N ARG A 15 18.00 -4.43 3.29
CA ARG A 15 19.26 -3.66 3.16
C ARG A 15 20.46 -4.33 3.81
N LYS A 16 20.24 -5.11 4.88
CA LYS A 16 21.29 -5.87 5.58
C LYS A 16 21.63 -7.20 4.90
N ALA A 17 20.80 -7.68 3.97
CA ALA A 17 21.07 -8.93 3.27
C ALA A 17 22.27 -8.77 2.32
N SER A 18 23.20 -9.73 2.34
CA SER A 18 24.34 -9.77 1.42
C SER A 18 23.88 -9.78 -0.03
N GLU A 19 24.53 -8.98 -0.88
CA GLU A 19 24.23 -8.90 -2.31
C GLU A 19 24.53 -10.22 -3.04
N PHE A 20 25.55 -10.96 -2.61
CA PHE A 20 26.08 -12.11 -3.34
C PHE A 20 25.48 -13.46 -2.91
N THR A 21 25.19 -13.68 -1.62
CA THR A 21 24.96 -15.03 -1.07
C THR A 21 23.53 -15.28 -0.56
N GLY A 22 22.61 -14.32 -0.74
CA GLY A 22 21.31 -14.30 -0.07
C GLY A 22 20.08 -14.21 -0.97
N LYS A 23 20.12 -14.73 -2.21
CA LYS A 23 19.04 -14.54 -3.20
C LYS A 23 17.67 -15.02 -2.70
N ALA A 24 17.57 -16.23 -2.17
CA ALA A 24 16.30 -16.79 -1.68
C ALA A 24 15.70 -15.99 -0.51
N PHE A 25 16.54 -15.54 0.42
CA PHE A 25 16.10 -14.68 1.53
C PHE A 25 15.60 -13.33 1.02
N ARG A 26 16.32 -12.70 0.08
CA ARG A 26 15.89 -11.45 -0.56
C ARG A 26 14.53 -11.63 -1.26
N VAL A 27 14.32 -12.73 -1.99
CA VAL A 27 13.05 -13.01 -2.66
C VAL A 27 11.92 -13.08 -1.64
N GLN A 28 12.08 -13.83 -0.55
CA GLN A 28 11.03 -13.95 0.47
C GLN A 28 10.78 -12.64 1.22
N ALA A 29 11.83 -11.92 1.62
CA ALA A 29 11.69 -10.62 2.25
C ALA A 29 11.00 -9.60 1.33
N MET A 30 11.27 -9.67 0.02
CA MET A 30 10.65 -8.80 -0.98
C MET A 30 9.16 -9.11 -1.19
N LYS A 31 8.78 -10.40 -1.25
CA LYS A 31 7.38 -10.84 -1.26
C LYS A 31 6.63 -10.31 -0.05
N LEU A 32 7.21 -10.46 1.14
CA LEU A 32 6.62 -9.95 2.38
C LEU A 32 6.51 -8.42 2.37
N ARG A 33 7.55 -7.71 1.90
CA ARG A 33 7.51 -6.24 1.76
C ARG A 33 6.35 -5.79 0.89
N ILE A 34 6.14 -6.42 -0.27
CA ILE A 34 5.05 -6.09 -1.19
C ILE A 34 3.70 -6.23 -0.47
N ILE A 35 3.47 -7.36 0.22
CA ILE A 35 2.22 -7.59 0.95
C ILE A 35 2.01 -6.54 2.04
N VAL A 36 3.03 -6.25 2.85
CA VAL A 36 2.93 -5.28 3.95
C VAL A 36 2.65 -3.87 3.42
N THR A 37 3.31 -3.46 2.35
CA THR A 37 3.06 -2.16 1.70
C THR A 37 1.63 -2.07 1.16
N LEU A 38 1.13 -3.14 0.53
CA LEU A 38 -0.27 -3.20 0.07
C LEU A 38 -1.27 -3.16 1.25
N LEU A 39 -0.92 -3.77 2.39
CA LEU A 39 -1.74 -3.71 3.61
C LEU A 39 -1.77 -2.32 4.25
N MET A 40 -0.69 -1.54 4.07
CA MET A 40 -0.61 -0.13 4.49
C MET A 40 -1.46 0.80 3.60
N GLY A 41 -1.94 0.32 2.45
CA GLY A 41 -2.69 1.14 1.51
C GLY A 41 -1.80 1.95 0.57
N GLU A 42 -0.54 1.55 0.38
CA GLU A 42 0.36 2.13 -0.61
C GLU A 42 0.62 1.14 -1.76
N ILE A 43 0.80 1.66 -2.98
CA ILE A 43 1.14 0.84 -4.15
C ILE A 43 2.67 0.75 -4.21
N PRO A 44 3.27 -0.45 -4.28
CA PRO A 44 4.71 -0.61 -4.37
C PRO A 44 5.26 -0.12 -5.72
N ASP A 45 6.47 0.44 -5.71
CA ASP A 45 7.13 0.94 -6.92
C ASP A 45 7.41 -0.16 -7.95
N ARG A 46 7.22 0.17 -9.23
CA ARG A 46 7.46 -0.77 -10.35
C ARG A 46 8.92 -1.22 -10.43
N ASN A 47 9.86 -0.37 -10.00
CA ASN A 47 11.28 -0.65 -10.01
C ASN A 47 11.65 -1.88 -9.16
N LEU A 48 10.82 -2.20 -8.16
CA LEU A 48 10.99 -3.39 -7.32
C LEU A 48 10.85 -4.70 -8.11
N PHE A 49 10.23 -4.69 -9.28
CA PHE A 49 10.00 -5.87 -10.11
C PHE A 49 10.98 -5.97 -11.29
N SER A 50 11.96 -5.06 -11.37
CA SER A 50 12.89 -4.99 -12.50
C SER A 50 14.12 -5.89 -12.36
N ASP A 51 14.39 -6.43 -11.18
CA ASP A 51 15.53 -7.35 -10.96
C ASP A 51 15.34 -8.65 -11.75
N GLN A 52 16.19 -8.84 -12.77
CA GLN A 52 16.09 -9.92 -13.76
C GLN A 52 16.08 -11.32 -13.11
N GLU A 53 16.82 -11.52 -12.02
CA GLU A 53 16.92 -12.81 -11.33
C GLU A 53 15.71 -13.13 -10.46
N MET A 54 14.95 -12.13 -10.02
CA MET A 54 13.84 -12.29 -9.06
C MET A 54 12.49 -12.24 -9.77
N LYS A 55 12.47 -11.88 -11.06
CA LYS A 55 11.26 -11.63 -11.85
C LYS A 55 10.34 -12.85 -11.97
N SER A 56 10.89 -14.06 -12.10
CA SER A 56 10.09 -15.30 -12.22
C SER A 56 9.25 -15.53 -10.97
N ASP A 57 9.86 -15.40 -9.80
CA ASP A 57 9.24 -15.71 -8.51
C ASP A 57 8.30 -14.61 -8.03
N LEU A 58 8.48 -13.38 -8.52
CA LEU A 58 7.66 -12.22 -8.19
C LEU A 58 6.47 -12.03 -9.14
N TYR A 59 6.41 -12.77 -10.26
CA TYR A 59 5.35 -12.60 -11.26
C TYR A 59 3.92 -12.76 -10.69
N PRO A 60 3.59 -13.78 -9.87
CA PRO A 60 2.26 -13.89 -9.26
C PRO A 60 1.89 -12.70 -8.36
N TYR A 61 2.89 -12.15 -7.65
CA TYR A 61 2.70 -10.97 -6.80
C TYR A 61 2.50 -9.69 -7.62
N PHE A 62 3.13 -9.59 -8.79
CA PHE A 62 2.92 -8.49 -9.71
C PHE A 62 1.49 -8.46 -10.26
N ILE A 63 0.93 -9.61 -10.64
CA ILE A 63 -0.47 -9.71 -11.09
C ILE A 63 -1.41 -9.23 -9.98
N ILE A 64 -1.19 -9.64 -8.73
CA ILE A 64 -1.97 -9.17 -7.59
C ILE A 64 -1.91 -7.65 -7.46
N VAL A 65 -0.71 -7.06 -7.49
CA VAL A 65 -0.55 -5.60 -7.39
C VAL A 65 -1.32 -4.89 -8.50
N GLN A 66 -1.29 -5.43 -9.72
CA GLN A 66 -2.05 -4.89 -10.84
C GLN A 66 -3.57 -4.92 -10.57
N ARG A 67 -4.13 -6.05 -10.11
CA ARG A 67 -5.56 -6.17 -9.80
C ARG A 67 -5.99 -5.27 -8.64
N VAL A 68 -5.14 -5.13 -7.62
CA VAL A 68 -5.39 -4.21 -6.49
C VAL A 68 -5.43 -2.76 -6.96
N ARG A 69 -4.59 -2.38 -7.95
CA ARG A 69 -4.59 -1.05 -8.56
C ARG A 69 -5.83 -0.79 -9.44
N GLU A 70 -6.35 -1.83 -10.08
CA GLU A 70 -7.59 -1.74 -10.86
C GLU A 70 -8.77 -1.48 -9.94
N GLY A 71 -8.84 -2.16 -8.79
CA GLY A 71 -9.78 -1.91 -7.70
C GLY A 71 -11.06 -2.73 -7.75
N ASN A 72 -11.10 -3.80 -8.56
CA ASN A 72 -12.25 -4.72 -8.66
C ASN A 72 -12.06 -5.91 -7.70
N ILE A 73 -13.06 -6.16 -6.85
CA ILE A 73 -13.02 -7.21 -5.83
C ILE A 73 -13.10 -8.61 -6.45
N GLU A 74 -13.97 -8.80 -7.44
CA GLU A 74 -14.22 -10.12 -8.05
C GLU A 74 -12.99 -10.61 -8.81
N GLU A 75 -12.38 -9.72 -9.58
CA GLU A 75 -11.20 -10.04 -10.38
C GLU A 75 -9.99 -10.37 -9.50
N PHE A 76 -9.85 -9.65 -8.38
CA PHE A 76 -8.86 -9.98 -7.36
C PHE A 76 -9.08 -11.38 -6.79
N MET A 77 -10.31 -11.75 -6.43
CA MET A 77 -10.61 -13.09 -5.89
C MET A 77 -10.31 -14.20 -6.91
N LYS A 78 -10.62 -13.99 -8.20
CA LYS A 78 -10.29 -14.95 -9.27
C LYS A 78 -8.79 -15.23 -9.34
N VAL A 79 -7.96 -14.18 -9.34
CA VAL A 79 -6.49 -14.31 -9.39
C VAL A 79 -5.92 -14.98 -8.13
N VAL A 80 -6.47 -14.66 -6.96
CA VAL A 80 -6.04 -15.28 -5.69
C VAL A 80 -6.35 -16.78 -5.68
N ASN A 81 -7.50 -17.19 -6.22
CA ASN A 81 -7.88 -18.60 -6.32
C ASN A 81 -7.01 -19.36 -7.33
N GLU A 82 -6.67 -18.74 -8.46
CA GLU A 82 -5.81 -19.35 -9.48
C GLU A 82 -4.39 -19.68 -8.96
N HIS A 83 -3.84 -18.82 -8.10
CA HIS A 83 -2.48 -18.97 -7.57
C HIS A 83 -2.43 -19.45 -6.10
N GLU A 84 -3.52 -20.05 -5.61
CA GLU A 84 -3.69 -20.39 -4.19
C GLU A 84 -2.57 -21.30 -3.65
N GLU A 85 -2.14 -22.30 -4.42
CA GLU A 85 -1.10 -23.25 -4.01
C GLU A 85 0.25 -22.58 -3.73
N ILE A 86 0.61 -21.58 -4.54
CA ILE A 86 1.85 -20.82 -4.38
C ILE A 86 1.77 -19.98 -3.10
N PHE A 87 0.61 -19.40 -2.79
CA PHE A 87 0.46 -18.57 -1.59
C PHE A 87 0.36 -19.37 -0.30
N LYS A 88 -0.23 -20.57 -0.34
CA LYS A 88 -0.23 -21.52 0.77
C LYS A 88 1.18 -21.99 1.10
N ARG A 89 2.00 -22.31 0.09
CA ARG A 89 3.41 -22.69 0.31
C ARG A 89 4.24 -21.59 1.00
N ASN A 90 3.90 -20.33 0.77
CA ASN A 90 4.60 -19.18 1.35
C ASN A 90 3.93 -18.63 2.63
N ASP A 91 2.94 -19.31 3.21
CA ASP A 91 2.16 -18.89 4.40
C ASP A 91 1.54 -17.48 4.32
N ASN A 92 1.42 -16.92 3.11
CA ASN A 92 0.97 -15.54 2.87
C ASN A 92 -0.53 -15.44 2.54
N TYR A 93 -1.23 -16.58 2.49
CA TYR A 93 -2.64 -16.65 2.10
C TYR A 93 -3.57 -15.84 3.01
N ASN A 94 -3.37 -15.89 4.34
CA ASN A 94 -4.19 -15.12 5.29
C ASN A 94 -4.03 -13.60 5.11
N LEU A 95 -2.81 -13.14 4.76
CA LEU A 95 -2.57 -11.73 4.48
C LEU A 95 -3.26 -11.28 3.18
N LEU A 96 -3.36 -12.16 2.18
CA LEU A 96 -4.04 -11.89 0.92
C LEU A 96 -5.56 -11.79 1.08
N ILE A 97 -6.19 -12.66 1.87
CA ILE A 97 -7.63 -12.55 2.16
C ILE A 97 -7.94 -11.20 2.83
N ARG A 98 -7.05 -10.77 3.75
CA ARG A 98 -7.17 -9.45 4.38
C ARG A 98 -7.01 -8.32 3.36
N LEU A 99 -6.31 -8.51 2.26
CA LEU A 99 -6.16 -7.45 1.26
C LEU A 99 -7.49 -7.02 0.65
N ARG A 100 -8.55 -7.84 0.68
CA ARG A 100 -9.89 -7.51 0.17
C ARG A 100 -10.40 -6.14 0.66
N HIS A 101 -10.29 -5.85 1.96
CA HIS A 101 -10.75 -4.56 2.49
C HIS A 101 -9.84 -3.40 2.08
N ASN A 102 -8.57 -3.67 1.77
CA ASN A 102 -7.64 -2.68 1.24
C ASN A 102 -7.87 -2.41 -0.25
N VAL A 103 -8.24 -3.42 -1.05
CA VAL A 103 -8.64 -3.22 -2.46
C VAL A 103 -9.79 -2.22 -2.55
N ILE A 104 -10.79 -2.33 -1.66
CA ILE A 104 -11.90 -1.37 -1.57
C ILE A 104 -11.39 0.04 -1.27
N LYS A 105 -10.47 0.18 -0.30
CA LYS A 105 -9.86 1.48 0.03
C LYS A 105 -9.08 2.07 -1.15
N PHE A 106 -8.34 1.26 -1.90
CA PHE A 106 -7.62 1.69 -3.11
C PHE A 106 -8.57 2.12 -4.22
N GLY A 107 -9.60 1.32 -4.51
CA GLY A 107 -10.62 1.63 -5.51
C GLY A 107 -11.31 2.96 -5.21
N LEU A 108 -11.69 3.19 -3.94
CA LEU A 108 -12.28 4.45 -3.53
C LEU A 108 -11.31 5.64 -3.61
N ARG A 109 -10.03 5.47 -3.25
CA ARG A 109 -9.01 6.52 -3.44
C ARG A 109 -8.85 6.90 -4.92
N LYS A 110 -8.85 5.90 -5.81
CA LYS A 110 -8.78 6.10 -7.26
C LYS A 110 -10.01 6.86 -7.77
N ILE A 111 -11.21 6.50 -7.32
CA ILE A 111 -12.44 7.21 -7.66
C ILE A 111 -12.37 8.67 -7.17
N ASN A 112 -11.96 8.89 -5.92
CA ASN A 112 -11.83 10.23 -5.35
C ASN A 112 -10.81 11.10 -6.11
N ALA A 113 -9.73 10.52 -6.63
CA ALA A 113 -8.75 11.23 -7.43
C ALA A 113 -9.26 11.54 -8.85
N SER A 114 -10.19 10.75 -9.39
CA SER A 114 -10.72 10.91 -10.75
C SER A 114 -11.97 11.79 -10.85
N TYR A 115 -12.79 11.84 -9.79
CA TYR A 115 -14.09 12.51 -9.84
C TYR A 115 -14.26 13.51 -8.70
N SER A 116 -14.74 14.70 -9.04
CA SER A 116 -15.14 15.71 -8.04
C SER A 116 -16.53 15.41 -7.45
N ARG A 117 -17.42 14.83 -8.26
CA ARG A 117 -18.77 14.39 -7.88
C ARG A 117 -19.06 13.07 -8.55
N ILE A 118 -19.64 12.14 -7.81
CA ILE A 118 -20.03 10.83 -8.33
C ILE A 118 -21.24 10.27 -7.56
N SER A 119 -22.16 9.62 -8.27
CA SER A 119 -23.33 8.99 -7.67
C SER A 119 -22.95 7.70 -6.93
N LEU A 120 -23.68 7.36 -5.85
CA LEU A 120 -23.46 6.11 -5.12
C LEU A 120 -23.74 4.85 -5.97
N SER A 121 -24.64 4.95 -6.96
CA SER A 121 -24.93 3.88 -7.92
C SER A 121 -23.71 3.58 -8.80
N ASP A 122 -23.03 4.61 -9.32
CA ASP A 122 -21.86 4.42 -10.19
C ASP A 122 -20.68 3.83 -9.41
N ILE A 123 -20.51 4.24 -8.15
CA ILE A 123 -19.51 3.65 -7.25
C ILE A 123 -19.78 2.16 -7.06
N THR A 124 -21.04 1.77 -6.85
CA THR A 124 -21.45 0.37 -6.65
C THR A 124 -21.11 -0.49 -7.86
N THR A 125 -21.47 -0.02 -9.07
CA THR A 125 -21.16 -0.71 -10.33
C THR A 125 -19.65 -0.82 -10.57
N LYS A 126 -18.88 0.22 -10.24
CA LYS A 126 -17.44 0.27 -10.50
C LYS A 126 -16.59 -0.56 -9.52
N LEU A 127 -17.05 -0.71 -8.28
CA LEU A 127 -16.41 -1.57 -7.27
C LEU A 127 -16.89 -3.02 -7.32
N GLY A 128 -18.01 -3.29 -8.01
CA GLY A 128 -18.63 -4.63 -8.04
C GLY A 128 -19.24 -5.00 -6.70
N LEU A 129 -19.99 -4.08 -6.07
CA LEU A 129 -20.71 -4.32 -4.82
C LEU A 129 -22.17 -4.66 -5.11
N ASP A 130 -22.78 -5.50 -4.26
CA ASP A 130 -24.13 -6.03 -4.50
C ASP A 130 -25.24 -5.04 -4.12
N SER A 131 -24.98 -4.08 -3.21
CA SER A 131 -26.00 -3.18 -2.68
C SER A 131 -25.53 -1.74 -2.51
N VAL A 132 -26.36 -0.78 -2.92
CA VAL A 132 -26.14 0.66 -2.73
C VAL A 132 -26.00 1.03 -1.25
N LYS A 133 -26.74 0.33 -0.36
CA LYS A 133 -26.69 0.57 1.09
C LYS A 133 -25.35 0.14 1.72
N GLU A 134 -24.76 -0.93 1.18
CA GLU A 134 -23.43 -1.38 1.59
C GLU A 134 -22.37 -0.37 1.15
N THR A 135 -22.48 0.13 -0.09
CA THR A 135 -21.61 1.18 -0.63
C THR A 135 -21.63 2.43 0.25
N GLU A 136 -22.82 2.93 0.66
CA GLU A 136 -22.92 4.08 1.57
C GLU A 136 -22.20 3.84 2.91
N SER A 137 -22.34 2.64 3.47
CA SER A 137 -21.71 2.26 4.74
C SER A 137 -20.19 2.19 4.63
N ILE A 138 -19.67 1.62 3.53
CA ILE A 138 -18.24 1.53 3.25
C ILE A 138 -17.64 2.93 3.05
N VAL A 139 -18.31 3.79 2.27
CA VAL A 139 -17.86 5.17 2.02
C VAL A 139 -17.85 5.97 3.31
N THR A 140 -18.90 5.86 4.14
CA THR A 140 -18.97 6.52 5.46
C THR A 140 -17.83 6.05 6.36
N LYS A 141 -17.52 4.75 6.35
CA LYS A 141 -16.37 4.20 7.08
C LYS A 141 -15.04 4.73 6.55
N ALA A 142 -14.88 4.85 5.23
CA ALA A 142 -13.66 5.38 4.62
C ALA A 142 -13.42 6.86 4.97
N ILE A 143 -14.48 7.66 5.07
CA ILE A 143 -14.41 9.06 5.54
C ILE A 143 -14.02 9.11 7.02
N ARG A 144 -14.61 8.24 7.86
CA ARG A 144 -14.26 8.14 9.28
C ARG A 144 -12.79 7.74 9.50
N ASP A 145 -12.29 6.79 8.70
CA ASP A 145 -10.90 6.36 8.70
C ASP A 145 -9.93 7.41 8.10
N LYS A 146 -10.45 8.58 7.64
CA LYS A 146 -9.69 9.64 6.94
C LYS A 146 -8.91 9.14 5.73
N VAL A 147 -9.40 8.08 5.08
CA VAL A 147 -8.80 7.55 3.85
C VAL A 147 -9.12 8.47 2.68
N ILE A 148 -10.26 9.17 2.75
CA ILE A 148 -10.83 10.03 1.70
C ILE A 148 -11.43 11.28 2.35
N ASN A 149 -11.17 12.43 1.74
CA ASN A 149 -11.76 13.72 2.13
C ASN A 149 -12.96 14.05 1.24
N ALA A 150 -14.12 13.49 1.58
CA ALA A 150 -15.35 13.71 0.84
C ALA A 150 -16.54 13.86 1.79
N VAL A 151 -17.59 14.54 1.31
CA VAL A 151 -18.85 14.74 2.01
C VAL A 151 -19.95 14.03 1.23
N ILE A 152 -20.77 13.25 1.92
CA ILE A 152 -21.91 12.55 1.33
C ILE A 152 -23.12 13.49 1.41
N ASN A 153 -23.77 13.75 0.26
CA ASN A 153 -25.10 14.36 0.24
C ASN A 153 -26.16 13.25 0.16
N ARG A 154 -26.98 13.12 1.21
CA ARG A 154 -28.00 12.06 1.30
C ARG A 154 -29.21 12.30 0.40
N GLU A 155 -29.52 13.56 0.08
CA GLU A 155 -30.70 13.91 -0.74
C GLU A 155 -30.46 13.56 -2.21
N GLU A 156 -29.31 13.96 -2.75
CA GLU A 156 -28.90 13.70 -4.14
C GLU A 156 -28.27 12.30 -4.33
N LYS A 157 -27.94 11.59 -3.24
CA LYS A 157 -27.17 10.32 -3.26
C LYS A 157 -25.82 10.44 -3.99
N GLU A 158 -25.19 11.60 -3.85
CA GLU A 158 -23.90 11.90 -4.46
C GLU A 158 -22.81 12.05 -3.40
N LEU A 159 -21.61 11.62 -3.77
CA LEU A 159 -20.38 11.90 -3.04
C LEU A 159 -19.71 13.12 -3.67
N LYS A 160 -19.55 14.18 -2.88
CA LYS A 160 -18.80 15.38 -3.28
C LYS A 160 -17.43 15.32 -2.62
N THR A 161 -16.38 15.29 -3.42
CA THR A 161 -15.02 15.34 -2.89
C THR A 161 -14.68 16.77 -2.52
N ASN A 162 -13.97 16.95 -1.39
CA ASN A 162 -13.39 18.25 -1.06
C ASN A 162 -12.10 18.39 -1.86
N GLU A 163 -11.89 19.56 -2.47
CA GLU A 163 -10.66 19.83 -3.19
C GLU A 163 -9.45 19.64 -2.26
N VAL A 164 -8.35 19.14 -2.84
CA VAL A 164 -7.10 18.93 -2.12
C VAL A 164 -6.60 20.31 -1.69
N ALA A 165 -6.76 20.63 -0.41
CA ALA A 165 -6.22 21.85 0.17
C ALA A 165 -4.70 21.90 -0.08
N ASP A 166 -4.20 23.10 -0.39
CA ASP A 166 -2.78 23.30 -0.65
C ASP A 166 -1.95 22.87 0.56
N VAL A 167 -1.12 21.83 0.36
CA VAL A 167 -0.30 21.22 1.39
C VAL A 167 0.73 22.21 1.95
N TYR A 168 1.14 23.20 1.15
CA TYR A 168 2.13 24.21 1.55
C TYR A 168 1.58 25.26 2.52
N THR A 169 0.25 25.41 2.61
CA THR A 169 -0.38 26.28 3.62
C THR A 169 -0.29 25.65 5.02
N SER A 170 -0.08 24.34 5.10
CA SER A 170 -0.04 23.58 6.35
C SER A 170 1.38 23.39 6.89
N ASN A 171 1.50 22.92 8.14
CA ASN A 171 2.79 22.56 8.76
C ASN A 171 3.32 21.17 8.33
N VAL A 172 2.65 20.49 7.38
CA VAL A 172 3.04 19.15 6.91
C VAL A 172 4.43 19.14 6.26
N PRO A 173 4.80 20.11 5.39
CA PRO A 173 6.13 20.14 4.77
C PRO A 173 7.26 20.27 5.80
N THR A 174 7.11 21.17 6.78
CA THR A 174 8.10 21.37 7.85
C THR A 174 8.31 20.10 8.66
N ALA A 175 7.23 19.41 9.04
CA ALA A 175 7.32 18.14 9.75
C ALA A 175 8.02 17.03 8.92
N GLN A 176 7.83 17.03 7.60
CA GLN A 176 8.49 16.08 6.71
C GLN A 176 9.98 16.40 6.53
N LEU A 177 10.34 17.69 6.48
CA LEU A 177 11.74 18.13 6.47
C LEU A 177 12.45 17.82 7.78
N ASP A 178 11.85 18.10 8.93
CA ASP A 178 12.40 17.78 10.24
C ASP A 178 12.72 16.28 10.36
N LYS A 179 11.80 15.40 9.93
CA LYS A 179 12.07 13.93 9.88
C LYS A 179 13.28 13.58 9.02
N ARG A 180 13.44 14.22 7.85
CA ARG A 180 14.59 13.97 6.96
C ARG A 180 15.89 14.51 7.54
N ILE A 181 15.86 15.68 8.15
CA ILE A 181 17.03 16.29 8.80
C ILE A 181 17.49 15.40 9.95
N ARG A 182 16.57 14.93 10.81
CA ARG A 182 16.91 13.99 11.89
C ARG A 182 17.56 12.72 11.36
N PHE A 183 16.99 12.12 10.32
CA PHE A 183 17.58 10.93 9.70
C PHE A 183 18.98 11.17 9.13
N CYS A 184 19.21 12.33 8.48
CA CYS A 184 20.53 12.70 7.97
C CYS A 184 21.54 12.93 9.10
N MET A 185 21.13 13.59 10.18
CA MET A 185 21.97 13.81 11.37
C MET A 185 22.30 12.50 12.09
N GLU A 186 21.36 11.55 12.16
CA GLU A 186 21.61 10.20 12.68
C GLU A 186 22.68 9.48 11.87
N ILE A 187 22.57 9.47 10.54
CA ILE A 187 23.59 8.88 9.65
C ILE A 187 24.95 9.57 9.83
N TYR A 188 24.96 10.89 9.92
CA TYR A 188 26.20 11.65 10.14
C TYR A 188 26.88 11.25 11.45
N ASN A 189 26.13 11.22 12.57
CA ASN A 189 26.64 10.82 13.88
C ASN A 189 27.13 9.36 13.88
N ASP A 190 26.41 8.44 13.24
CA ASP A 190 26.82 7.05 13.11
C ASP A 190 28.10 6.91 12.27
N SER A 191 28.23 7.69 11.21
CA SER A 191 29.43 7.71 10.37
C SER A 191 30.65 8.27 11.11
N VAL A 192 30.48 9.36 11.88
CA VAL A 192 31.55 9.92 12.71
C VAL A 192 31.99 8.90 13.76
N LYS A 193 31.05 8.26 14.47
CA LYS A 193 31.37 7.17 15.40
C LYS A 193 32.12 6.04 14.70
N ALA A 194 31.64 5.56 13.55
CA ALA A 194 32.30 4.49 12.81
C ALA A 194 33.71 4.86 12.34
N LEU A 195 33.99 6.14 12.06
CA LEU A 195 35.32 6.67 11.74
C LEU A 195 36.23 6.81 12.96
N GLU A 196 35.67 7.01 14.16
CA GLU A 196 36.42 7.01 15.41
C GLU A 196 36.77 5.60 15.88
N PHE A 197 35.93 4.59 15.57
CA PHE A 197 36.08 3.19 15.99
C PHE A 197 36.91 2.22 15.10
N PRO A 198 37.81 2.63 14.18
CA PRO A 198 38.87 1.76 13.68
C PRO A 198 40.22 2.00 14.40
N LYS A 199 40.27 2.82 15.46
CA LYS A 199 41.49 3.02 16.25
C LYS A 199 41.74 1.83 17.18
N LYS A 200 42.53 0.87 16.66
CA LYS A 200 43.25 -0.23 17.31
C LYS A 200 42.57 -0.93 18.50
#